data_AF-A0A7X3ZKN1-F1
#
_entry.id   AF-A0A7X3ZKN1-F1
#
_cell.length_a   1.000
_cell.length_b   1.000
_cell.length_c   1.000
_cell.angle_alpha   90.00
_cell.angle_beta   90.00
_cell.angle_gamma   90.00
#
_symmetry.space_group_name_H-M   'P 1'
#
loop_
_entity.id
_entity.type
_entity.pdbx_description
1 polymer ?
#
loop_
_entity_poly.entity_id
_entity_poly.type
_entity_poly.pdbx_seq_one_letter_code
_entity_poly.pdbx_strand_id
1 'polypeptide(L)'
;MRIDCQSHIFPKSYIEILAKNPHPPQVIRNSNEAIVTYGDVQTFRLQDEAYDLKRKLKDMDAAGVDLALLSTNIPPPCMLSPELGTEGAHAINNAIVELVDKYPDRFAGLACLPWQIPDEAIVEMDRVKALGFRGIMLYSHIGGEHVDSPNFEPVYAHAEVVQLPIVMHPTVPTWGEAIKDHWMIGMMGLQVDCSFALLRLILSGILERHPELQLVIPHVGWDFAVYEWSN
;
A
#
# COMPACT_ATOMS: atom_id res chain seq x y z
N MET A 1 -11.18 -13.97 -17.96
CA MET A 1 -11.04 -13.52 -16.57
C MET A 1 -10.42 -12.13 -16.56
N ARG A 2 -11.13 -11.13 -16.05
CA ARG A 2 -10.69 -9.74 -15.87
C ARG A 2 -10.36 -9.51 -14.40
N ILE A 3 -9.12 -9.08 -14.12
CA ILE A 3 -8.62 -8.89 -12.76
C ILE A 3 -8.39 -7.39 -12.53
N ASP A 4 -8.94 -6.87 -11.44
CA ASP A 4 -8.59 -5.56 -10.89
C ASP A 4 -7.40 -5.73 -9.94
N CYS A 5 -6.23 -5.20 -10.31
CA CYS A 5 -5.01 -5.31 -9.52
C CYS A 5 -4.78 -4.17 -8.52
N GLN A 6 -5.71 -3.21 -8.42
CA GLN A 6 -5.60 -2.07 -7.53
C GLN A 6 -6.96 -1.74 -6.91
N SER A 7 -7.36 -2.55 -5.93
CA SER A 7 -8.67 -2.45 -5.29
C SER A 7 -8.51 -2.28 -3.79
N HIS A 8 -8.94 -1.14 -3.25
CA HIS A 8 -8.71 -0.85 -1.85
C HIS A 8 -9.86 -1.29 -0.93
N ILE A 9 -9.49 -1.64 0.30
CA ILE A 9 -10.35 -1.70 1.47
C ILE A 9 -9.78 -0.80 2.57
N PHE A 10 -10.61 -0.44 3.53
CA PHE A 10 -10.17 0.28 4.73
C PHE A 10 -10.86 -0.32 5.97
N PRO A 11 -10.29 -1.40 6.54
CA PRO A 11 -10.95 -2.17 7.58
C PRO A 11 -11.21 -1.34 8.84
N LYS A 12 -12.34 -1.59 9.52
CA LYS A 12 -12.68 -0.91 10.78
C LYS A 12 -11.60 -1.10 11.85
N SER A 13 -11.03 -2.31 11.94
CA SER A 13 -9.90 -2.63 12.82
C SER A 13 -8.72 -1.70 12.59
N TYR A 14 -8.36 -1.42 11.33
CA TYR A 14 -7.28 -0.50 11.01
C TYR A 14 -7.64 0.96 11.30
N ILE A 15 -8.89 1.37 11.04
CA ILE A 15 -9.37 2.73 11.39
C ILE A 15 -9.20 2.98 12.91
N GLU A 16 -9.50 1.98 13.75
CA GLU A 16 -9.35 2.07 15.20
C GLU A 16 -7.89 2.20 15.62
N ILE A 17 -6.97 1.49 14.97
CA ILE A 17 -5.51 1.60 15.20
C ILE A 17 -5.02 3.00 14.78
N LEU A 18 -5.41 3.45 13.59
CA LEU A 18 -5.03 4.76 13.07
C LEU A 18 -5.56 5.92 13.94
N ALA A 19 -6.69 5.73 14.63
CA ALA A 19 -7.23 6.70 15.59
C ALA A 19 -6.44 6.76 16.91
N LYS A 20 -5.61 5.75 17.23
CA LYS A 20 -4.71 5.77 18.40
C LYS A 20 -3.44 6.58 18.13
N ASN A 21 -3.11 6.86 16.86
CA ASN A 21 -1.88 7.58 16.53
C ASN A 21 -1.93 9.00 17.11
N PRO A 22 -0.97 9.43 17.95
CA PRO A 22 -1.03 10.71 18.65
C PRO A 22 -0.82 11.93 17.72
N HIS A 23 -0.28 11.68 16.52
CA HIS A 23 0.04 12.70 15.53
C HIS A 23 -0.41 12.24 14.14
N PRO A 24 -0.56 13.15 13.17
CA PRO A 24 -0.83 12.75 11.80
C PRO A 24 0.26 11.84 11.20
N PRO A 25 -0.09 10.87 10.33
CA PRO A 25 -1.45 10.62 9.87
C PRO A 25 -2.33 9.94 10.93
N GLN A 26 -3.57 10.41 11.08
CA GLN A 26 -4.51 9.89 12.08
C GLN A 26 -5.95 9.97 11.57
N VAL A 27 -6.84 9.25 12.24
CA VAL A 27 -8.29 9.37 12.03
C VAL A 27 -8.91 10.23 13.13
N ILE A 28 -9.58 11.30 12.72
CA ILE A 28 -10.44 12.11 13.59
C ILE A 28 -11.89 11.66 13.37
N ARG A 29 -12.53 11.17 14.42
CA ARG A 29 -13.95 10.80 14.40
C ARG A 29 -14.80 11.94 14.93
N ASN A 30 -15.75 12.38 14.12
CA ASN A 30 -16.87 13.22 14.52
C ASN A 30 -18.14 12.37 14.61
N SER A 31 -19.25 12.93 15.14
CA SER A 31 -20.48 12.18 15.43
C SER A 31 -21.03 11.34 14.26
N ASN A 32 -20.76 11.73 13.01
CA ASN A 32 -21.21 11.02 11.80
C ASN A 32 -20.10 10.73 10.78
N GLU A 33 -18.83 11.05 11.06
CA GLU A 33 -17.78 11.05 10.03
C GLU A 33 -16.42 10.58 10.58
N ALA A 34 -15.67 9.83 9.78
CA ALA A 34 -14.27 9.56 10.02
C ALA A 34 -13.44 10.33 8.97
N ILE A 35 -12.56 11.21 9.44
CA ILE A 35 -11.68 12.03 8.59
C ILE A 35 -10.25 11.52 8.79
N VAL A 36 -9.59 11.15 7.70
CA VAL A 36 -8.15 10.95 7.68
C VAL A 36 -7.48 12.30 7.48
N THR A 37 -6.48 12.60 8.30
CA THR A 37 -5.67 13.81 8.20
C THR A 37 -4.18 13.48 8.23
N TYR A 38 -3.42 14.15 7.37
CA TYR A 38 -1.95 14.24 7.37
C TYR A 38 -1.51 15.61 7.92
N GLY A 39 -2.21 16.10 8.96
CA GLY A 39 -2.04 17.45 9.46
C GLY A 39 -2.73 18.46 8.54
N ASP A 40 -2.08 19.58 8.30
CA ASP A 40 -2.53 20.61 7.37
C ASP A 40 -2.15 20.33 5.90
N VAL A 41 -1.40 19.25 5.64
CA VAL A 41 -0.96 18.87 4.29
C VAL A 41 -2.10 18.27 3.46
N GLN A 42 -2.85 17.33 4.02
CA GLN A 42 -3.95 16.68 3.30
C GLN A 42 -5.00 16.14 4.26
N THR A 43 -6.27 16.26 3.88
CA THR A 43 -7.38 15.61 4.58
C THR A 43 -8.35 15.01 3.58
N PHE A 44 -8.97 13.89 3.94
CA PHE A 44 -10.09 13.34 3.19
C PHE A 44 -11.03 12.58 4.11
N ARG A 45 -12.31 12.58 3.73
CA ARG A 45 -13.34 11.85 4.43
C ARG A 45 -13.31 10.37 4.03
N LEU A 46 -13.29 9.49 5.02
CA LEU A 46 -13.62 8.09 4.81
C LEU A 46 -15.14 8.03 4.57
N GLN A 47 -15.51 7.72 3.34
CA GLN A 47 -16.90 7.46 2.99
C GLN A 47 -17.16 5.99 3.28
N ASP A 48 -18.03 5.71 4.25
CA ASP A 48 -18.35 4.32 4.64
C ASP A 48 -18.88 3.52 3.42
N GLU A 49 -19.58 4.20 2.50
CA GLU A 49 -20.09 3.60 1.27
C GLU A 49 -18.99 3.18 0.30
N ALA A 50 -17.84 3.87 0.28
CA ALA A 50 -16.72 3.56 -0.61
C ALA A 50 -16.05 2.23 -0.28
N TYR A 51 -16.22 1.75 0.95
CA TYR A 51 -15.70 0.47 1.43
C TYR A 51 -16.80 -0.54 1.77
N ASP A 52 -18.06 -0.27 1.38
CA ASP A 52 -19.15 -1.21 1.54
C ASP A 52 -18.95 -2.43 0.62
N LEU A 53 -18.92 -3.61 1.23
CA LEU A 53 -18.63 -4.85 0.51
C LEU A 53 -19.70 -5.20 -0.52
N LYS A 54 -20.99 -4.95 -0.21
CA LYS A 54 -22.09 -5.24 -1.15
C LYS A 54 -21.99 -4.31 -2.35
N ARG A 55 -21.67 -3.05 -2.12
CA ARG A 55 -21.43 -2.07 -3.17
C ARG A 55 -20.24 -2.47 -4.03
N LYS A 56 -19.10 -2.83 -3.44
CA LYS A 56 -17.91 -3.30 -4.16
C LYS A 56 -18.24 -4.47 -5.09
N LEU A 57 -18.91 -5.52 -4.61
CA LEU A 57 -19.30 -6.66 -5.43
C LEU A 57 -20.24 -6.26 -6.57
N LYS A 58 -21.22 -5.40 -6.30
CA LYS A 58 -22.13 -4.89 -7.33
C LYS A 58 -21.39 -4.07 -8.40
N ASP A 59 -20.44 -3.23 -7.99
CA ASP A 59 -19.65 -2.41 -8.90
C ASP A 59 -18.68 -3.29 -9.73
N MET A 60 -18.12 -4.35 -9.14
CA MET A 60 -17.35 -5.36 -9.88
C MET A 60 -18.21 -6.06 -10.94
N ASP A 61 -19.40 -6.52 -10.57
CA ASP A 61 -20.32 -7.19 -11.51
C ASP A 61 -20.71 -6.24 -12.67
N ALA A 62 -21.01 -4.99 -12.36
CA ALA A 62 -21.35 -3.97 -13.36
C ALA A 62 -20.19 -3.62 -14.30
N ALA A 63 -18.95 -3.65 -13.79
CA ALA A 63 -17.74 -3.39 -14.56
C ALA A 63 -17.20 -4.65 -15.29
N GLY A 64 -17.79 -5.83 -15.05
CA GLY A 64 -17.30 -7.10 -15.55
C GLY A 64 -15.92 -7.49 -14.99
N VAL A 65 -15.66 -7.14 -13.72
CA VAL A 65 -14.45 -7.53 -12.97
C VAL A 65 -14.73 -8.86 -12.26
N ASP A 66 -13.99 -9.89 -12.63
CA ASP A 66 -14.16 -11.23 -12.09
C ASP A 66 -13.50 -11.33 -10.70
N LEU A 67 -12.25 -10.85 -10.58
CA LEU A 67 -11.41 -10.92 -9.38
C LEU A 67 -10.81 -9.55 -9.05
N ALA A 68 -10.74 -9.19 -7.78
CA ALA A 68 -10.01 -8.01 -7.31
C ALA A 68 -8.91 -8.37 -6.31
N LEU A 69 -7.71 -7.81 -6.52
CA LEU A 69 -6.62 -7.83 -5.55
C LEU A 69 -6.86 -6.73 -4.51
N LEU A 70 -7.19 -7.14 -3.29
CA LEU A 70 -7.46 -6.26 -2.17
C LEU A 70 -6.17 -5.79 -1.52
N SER A 71 -6.06 -4.49 -1.29
CA SER A 71 -4.99 -3.84 -0.52
C SER A 71 -5.56 -2.74 0.38
N THR A 72 -4.75 -2.17 1.26
CA THR A 72 -5.18 -0.97 2.01
C THR A 72 -5.07 0.29 1.16
N ASN A 73 -5.94 1.26 1.42
CA ASN A 73 -5.73 2.63 0.97
C ASN A 73 -4.74 3.37 1.88
N ILE A 74 -4.31 4.56 1.48
CA ILE A 74 -3.55 5.49 2.32
C ILE A 74 -4.43 5.97 3.51
N PRO A 75 -3.86 6.20 4.71
CA PRO A 75 -2.45 6.08 5.08
C PRO A 75 -2.03 4.64 5.30
N PRO A 76 -0.83 4.25 4.82
CA PRO A 76 -0.32 2.92 5.10
C PRO A 76 0.22 2.78 6.53
N PRO A 77 0.25 1.56 7.09
CA PRO A 77 0.71 1.34 8.46
C PRO A 77 2.14 1.81 8.73
N CYS A 78 3.00 1.79 7.72
CA CYS A 78 4.39 2.25 7.82
C CYS A 78 4.55 3.76 8.08
N MET A 79 3.45 4.53 8.12
CA MET A 79 3.44 5.94 8.51
C MET A 79 3.17 6.16 10.01
N LEU A 80 2.93 5.09 10.76
CA LEU A 80 2.67 5.15 12.20
C LEU A 80 3.97 4.90 12.99
N SER A 81 3.91 4.78 14.32
CA SER A 81 5.04 4.21 15.07
C SER A 81 5.26 2.74 14.66
N PRO A 82 6.46 2.17 14.82
CA PRO A 82 6.70 0.77 14.48
C PRO A 82 5.69 -0.20 15.12
N GLU A 83 5.31 0.03 16.37
CA GLU A 83 4.34 -0.81 17.09
C GLU A 83 2.93 -0.73 16.48
N LEU A 84 2.44 0.49 16.20
CA LEU A 84 1.14 0.69 15.56
C LEU A 84 1.17 0.26 14.09
N GLY A 85 2.30 0.39 13.42
CA GLY A 85 2.53 -0.06 12.05
C GLY A 85 2.42 -1.59 11.94
N THR A 86 3.03 -2.32 12.87
CA THR A 86 2.88 -3.78 12.98
C THR A 86 1.44 -4.18 13.30
N GLU A 87 0.82 -3.56 14.31
CA GLU A 87 -0.59 -3.83 14.65
C GLU A 87 -1.50 -3.59 13.42
N GLY A 88 -1.27 -2.49 12.71
CA GLY A 88 -2.02 -2.09 11.52
C GLY A 88 -1.84 -3.04 10.34
N ALA A 89 -0.60 -3.45 10.04
CA ALA A 89 -0.31 -4.40 8.96
C ALA A 89 -1.03 -5.72 9.19
N HIS A 90 -0.95 -6.28 10.40
CA HIS A 90 -1.65 -7.52 10.75
C HIS A 90 -3.17 -7.36 10.69
N ALA A 91 -3.72 -6.25 11.21
CA ALA A 91 -5.16 -5.99 11.19
C ALA A 91 -5.72 -5.91 9.76
N ILE A 92 -4.98 -5.29 8.85
CA ILE A 92 -5.35 -5.19 7.43
C ILE A 92 -5.29 -6.57 6.78
N ASN A 93 -4.17 -7.29 6.93
CA ASN A 93 -3.98 -8.59 6.30
C ASN A 93 -5.03 -9.59 6.78
N ASN A 94 -5.34 -9.62 8.08
CA ASN A 94 -6.38 -10.50 8.63
C ASN A 94 -7.77 -10.15 8.07
N ALA A 95 -8.12 -8.86 7.93
CA ALA A 95 -9.38 -8.47 7.32
C ALA A 95 -9.45 -8.87 5.82
N ILE A 96 -8.33 -8.83 5.10
CA ILE A 96 -8.26 -9.33 3.73
C ILE A 96 -8.49 -10.85 3.70
N VAL A 97 -7.86 -11.62 4.59
CA VAL A 97 -8.07 -13.07 4.70
C VAL A 97 -9.55 -13.39 4.90
N GLU A 98 -10.22 -12.72 5.83
CA GLU A 98 -11.66 -12.93 6.07
C GLU A 98 -12.52 -12.69 4.81
N LEU A 99 -12.18 -11.68 4.01
CA LEU A 99 -12.89 -11.39 2.77
C LEU A 99 -12.59 -12.42 1.67
N VAL A 100 -11.34 -12.86 1.56
CA VAL A 100 -10.92 -13.90 0.62
C VAL A 100 -11.58 -15.23 0.97
N ASP A 101 -11.59 -15.63 2.24
CA ASP A 101 -12.24 -16.87 2.69
C ASP A 101 -13.75 -16.87 2.38
N LYS A 102 -14.39 -15.70 2.50
CA LYS A 102 -15.81 -15.53 2.23
C LYS A 102 -16.16 -15.47 0.75
N TYR A 103 -15.26 -14.94 -0.09
CA TYR A 103 -15.46 -14.80 -1.53
C TYR A 103 -14.19 -15.17 -2.31
N PRO A 104 -13.76 -16.45 -2.26
CA PRO A 104 -12.46 -16.87 -2.79
C PRO A 104 -12.35 -16.74 -4.31
N ASP A 105 -13.48 -16.79 -5.02
CA ASP A 105 -13.54 -16.60 -6.47
C ASP A 105 -13.60 -15.11 -6.89
N ARG A 106 -13.73 -14.18 -5.93
CA ARG A 106 -13.88 -12.74 -6.18
C ARG A 106 -12.72 -11.92 -5.65
N PHE A 107 -12.01 -12.38 -4.63
CA PHE A 107 -10.93 -11.63 -3.99
C PHE A 107 -9.65 -12.44 -3.84
N ALA A 108 -8.53 -11.73 -3.92
CA ALA A 108 -7.23 -12.19 -3.43
C ALA A 108 -6.51 -11.00 -2.76
N GLY A 109 -5.43 -11.25 -2.02
CA GLY A 109 -4.77 -10.21 -1.20
C GLY A 109 -3.42 -9.73 -1.71
N LEU A 110 -3.16 -8.43 -1.54
CA LEU A 110 -1.83 -7.82 -1.51
C LEU A 110 -1.53 -7.38 -0.08
N ALA A 111 -0.45 -7.90 0.51
CA ALA A 111 -0.21 -7.76 1.93
C ALA A 111 0.47 -6.43 2.26
N CYS A 112 0.08 -5.84 3.39
CA CYS A 112 0.88 -4.81 4.04
C CYS A 112 1.93 -5.46 4.92
N LEU A 113 3.17 -4.97 4.90
CA LEU A 113 4.21 -5.45 5.80
C LEU A 113 4.55 -4.38 6.86
N PRO A 114 4.99 -4.80 8.05
CA PRO A 114 5.60 -3.92 9.05
C PRO A 114 7.02 -3.49 8.63
N TRP A 115 7.14 -2.76 7.52
CA TRP A 115 8.42 -2.35 6.91
C TRP A 115 9.41 -1.67 7.86
N GLN A 116 8.91 -1.03 8.92
CA GLN A 116 9.73 -0.32 9.90
C GLN A 116 10.55 -1.28 10.78
N ILE A 117 10.20 -2.56 10.81
CA ILE A 117 10.90 -3.62 11.53
C ILE A 117 11.17 -4.76 10.53
N PRO A 118 12.31 -4.76 9.81
CA PRO A 118 12.59 -5.70 8.73
C PRO A 118 12.41 -7.18 9.10
N ASP A 119 12.82 -7.57 10.31
CA ASP A 119 12.66 -8.94 10.78
C ASP A 119 11.17 -9.34 10.92
N GLU A 120 10.32 -8.44 11.42
CA GLU A 120 8.88 -8.68 11.48
C GLU A 120 8.24 -8.65 10.08
N ALA A 121 8.77 -7.83 9.17
CA ALA A 121 8.29 -7.78 7.78
C ALA A 121 8.52 -9.11 7.06
N ILE A 122 9.67 -9.73 7.29
CA ILE A 122 10.03 -11.07 6.78
C ILE A 122 9.09 -12.14 7.36
N VAL A 123 8.88 -12.14 8.69
CA VAL A 123 7.98 -13.10 9.35
C VAL A 123 6.54 -12.96 8.83
N GLU A 124 6.05 -11.73 8.69
CA GLU A 124 4.71 -11.48 8.16
C GLU A 124 4.60 -11.88 6.69
N MET A 125 5.65 -11.66 5.90
CA MET A 125 5.69 -12.07 4.49
C MET A 125 5.53 -13.58 4.33
N ASP A 126 6.21 -14.38 5.17
CA ASP A 126 6.04 -15.84 5.18
C ASP A 126 4.62 -16.25 5.55
N ARG A 127 4.04 -15.59 6.56
CA ARG A 127 2.67 -15.85 7.01
C ARG A 127 1.66 -15.57 5.88
N VAL A 128 1.72 -14.41 5.24
CA VAL A 128 0.77 -14.04 4.18
C VAL A 128 0.97 -14.87 2.92
N LYS A 129 2.21 -15.28 2.61
CA LYS A 129 2.47 -16.25 1.54
C LYS A 129 1.74 -17.57 1.80
N ALA A 130 1.86 -18.11 3.01
CA ALA A 130 1.17 -19.34 3.41
C ALA A 130 -0.36 -19.20 3.37
N LEU A 131 -0.88 -17.99 3.61
CA LEU A 131 -2.30 -17.64 3.49
C LEU A 131 -2.75 -17.36 2.05
N GLY A 132 -1.87 -17.49 1.07
CA GLY A 132 -2.22 -17.38 -0.35
C GLY A 132 -2.26 -15.95 -0.92
N PHE A 133 -1.68 -14.97 -0.22
CA PHE A 133 -1.51 -13.63 -0.77
C PHE A 133 -0.67 -13.67 -2.05
N ARG A 134 -0.96 -12.74 -2.97
CA ARG A 134 -0.41 -12.71 -4.33
C ARG A 134 0.69 -11.68 -4.53
N GLY A 135 1.00 -10.90 -3.50
CA GLY A 135 2.05 -9.90 -3.51
C GLY A 135 2.09 -9.11 -2.20
N ILE A 136 3.06 -8.22 -2.10
CA ILE A 136 3.26 -7.32 -0.96
C ILE A 136 3.29 -5.87 -1.42
N MET A 137 2.79 -4.97 -0.60
CA MET A 137 2.76 -3.53 -0.89
C MET A 137 4.07 -2.87 -0.45
N LEU A 138 4.65 -2.05 -1.31
CA LEU A 138 5.73 -1.11 -0.99
C LEU A 138 5.24 0.32 -1.23
N TYR A 139 5.47 1.22 -0.29
CA TYR A 139 5.04 2.62 -0.42
C TYR A 139 6.18 3.50 -0.94
N SER A 140 5.88 4.71 -1.42
CA SER A 140 6.90 5.63 -1.96
C SER A 140 7.98 6.03 -0.92
N HIS A 141 7.67 5.89 0.37
CA HIS A 141 8.62 5.91 1.47
C HIS A 141 8.06 5.15 2.69
N ILE A 142 8.93 4.77 3.62
CA ILE A 142 8.58 4.05 4.86
C ILE A 142 8.76 5.02 6.03
N GLY A 143 7.69 5.66 6.50
CA GLY A 143 7.78 6.63 7.61
C GLY A 143 8.65 7.85 7.34
N GLY A 144 9.00 8.09 6.06
CA GLY A 144 9.89 9.16 5.60
C GLY A 144 11.27 8.65 5.20
N GLU A 145 11.61 7.42 5.57
CA GLU A 145 12.82 6.73 5.11
C GLU A 145 12.65 6.30 3.66
N HIS A 146 13.72 6.48 2.89
CA HIS A 146 13.72 6.14 1.47
C HIS A 146 13.71 4.63 1.23
N VAL A 147 13.01 4.21 0.19
CA VAL A 147 12.80 2.79 -0.15
C VAL A 147 14.09 2.02 -0.46
N ASP A 148 15.18 2.71 -0.78
CA ASP A 148 16.51 2.15 -1.05
C ASP A 148 17.44 2.16 0.18
N SER A 149 16.91 2.41 1.38
CA SER A 149 17.67 2.27 2.61
C SER A 149 18.22 0.84 2.74
N PRO A 150 19.51 0.65 3.11
CA PRO A 150 20.07 -0.67 3.37
C PRO A 150 19.31 -1.48 4.42
N ASN A 151 18.53 -0.80 5.30
CA ASN A 151 17.67 -1.44 6.28
C ASN A 151 16.58 -2.33 5.64
N PHE A 152 16.14 -2.01 4.41
CA PHE A 152 15.08 -2.74 3.71
C PHE A 152 15.62 -3.84 2.77
N GLU A 153 16.94 -3.86 2.52
CA GLU A 153 17.61 -4.88 1.70
C GLU A 153 17.27 -6.33 2.12
N PRO A 154 17.26 -6.69 3.43
CA PRO A 154 16.88 -8.05 3.83
C PRO A 154 15.44 -8.42 3.45
N VAL A 155 14.52 -7.45 3.43
CA VAL A 155 13.12 -7.67 3.04
C VAL A 155 13.02 -7.93 1.53
N TYR A 156 13.78 -7.19 0.72
CA TYR A 156 13.86 -7.41 -0.74
C TYR A 156 14.46 -8.78 -1.07
N ALA A 157 15.57 -9.14 -0.41
CA ALA A 157 16.19 -10.46 -0.56
C ALA A 157 15.21 -11.59 -0.22
N HIS A 158 14.44 -11.42 0.86
CA HIS A 158 13.45 -12.43 1.25
C HIS A 158 12.27 -12.51 0.28
N ALA A 159 11.77 -11.36 -0.20
CA ALA A 159 10.70 -11.30 -1.20
C ALA A 159 11.07 -12.01 -2.51
N GLU A 160 12.33 -11.90 -2.93
CA GLU A 160 12.89 -12.66 -4.05
C GLU A 160 12.82 -14.17 -3.79
N VAL A 161 13.32 -14.62 -2.64
CA VAL A 161 13.35 -16.05 -2.26
C VAL A 161 11.96 -16.66 -2.22
N VAL A 162 10.97 -15.97 -1.63
CA VAL A 162 9.59 -16.48 -1.52
C VAL A 162 8.74 -16.19 -2.76
N GLN A 163 9.32 -15.50 -3.76
CA GLN A 163 8.68 -15.12 -5.02
C GLN A 163 7.31 -14.45 -4.78
N LEU A 164 7.29 -13.42 -3.94
CA LEU A 164 6.15 -12.52 -3.82
C LEU A 164 6.45 -11.22 -4.55
N PRO A 165 5.66 -10.85 -5.57
CA PRO A 165 5.87 -9.59 -6.25
C PRO A 165 5.59 -8.42 -5.31
N ILE A 166 6.42 -7.40 -5.42
CA ILE A 166 6.24 -6.11 -4.76
C ILE A 166 5.36 -5.25 -5.66
N VAL A 167 4.28 -4.70 -5.11
CA VAL A 167 3.41 -3.75 -5.79
C VAL A 167 3.63 -2.38 -5.16
N MET A 168 4.17 -1.45 -5.95
CA MET A 168 4.40 -0.08 -5.49
C MET A 168 3.06 0.66 -5.33
N HIS A 169 2.94 1.46 -4.29
CA HIS A 169 1.76 2.29 -4.07
C HIS A 169 2.15 3.65 -3.49
N PRO A 170 1.47 4.74 -3.87
CA PRO A 170 1.81 6.04 -3.30
C PRO A 170 1.39 6.14 -1.83
N THR A 171 2.03 7.07 -1.12
CA THR A 171 1.53 7.71 0.10
C THR A 171 1.72 9.22 -0.04
N VAL A 172 1.19 10.01 0.90
CA VAL A 172 1.39 11.47 0.89
C VAL A 172 2.88 11.78 0.94
N PRO A 173 3.44 12.52 -0.03
CA PRO A 173 4.87 12.74 -0.13
C PRO A 173 5.45 13.50 1.07
N THR A 174 6.71 13.25 1.41
CA THR A 174 7.43 14.00 2.47
C THR A 174 7.58 15.49 2.17
N TRP A 175 7.48 15.87 0.89
CA TRP A 175 7.49 17.24 0.39
C TRP A 175 6.09 17.80 0.10
N GLY A 176 5.03 17.11 0.57
CA GLY A 176 3.64 17.45 0.29
C GLY A 176 3.23 18.86 0.70
N GLU A 177 3.89 19.45 1.70
CA GLU A 177 3.68 20.85 2.12
C GLU A 177 3.84 21.84 0.96
N ALA A 178 4.81 21.61 0.06
CA ALA A 178 5.05 22.49 -1.08
C ALA A 178 3.93 22.45 -2.13
N ILE A 179 3.06 21.42 -2.07
CA ILE A 179 2.00 21.17 -3.04
C ILE A 179 0.64 20.91 -2.37
N LYS A 180 0.43 21.38 -1.13
CA LYS A 180 -0.82 21.11 -0.39
C LYS A 180 -2.04 21.82 -0.96
N ASP A 181 -1.82 22.93 -1.67
CA ASP A 181 -2.88 23.73 -2.27
C ASP A 181 -3.41 23.11 -3.58
N HIS A 182 -4.62 23.54 -3.98
CA HIS A 182 -5.22 23.22 -5.29
C HIS A 182 -5.33 21.72 -5.63
N TRP A 183 -5.36 20.85 -4.61
CA TRP A 183 -5.43 19.38 -4.78
C TRP A 183 -4.23 18.77 -5.52
N MET A 184 -3.08 19.46 -5.56
CA MET A 184 -1.92 19.00 -6.34
C MET A 184 -1.34 17.67 -5.85
N ILE A 185 -1.47 17.33 -4.56
CA ILE A 185 -1.04 16.01 -4.03
C ILE A 185 -1.75 14.88 -4.78
N GLY A 186 -3.08 14.92 -4.88
CA GLY A 186 -3.85 13.89 -5.58
C GLY A 186 -3.70 13.94 -7.11
N MET A 187 -3.45 15.12 -7.67
CA MET A 187 -3.30 15.30 -9.13
C MET A 187 -1.95 14.79 -9.66
N MET A 188 -0.86 15.06 -8.94
CA MET A 188 0.49 14.79 -9.42
C MET A 188 1.46 14.35 -8.31
N GLY A 189 1.29 14.82 -7.07
CA GLY A 189 2.22 14.56 -5.97
C GLY A 189 2.43 13.08 -5.68
N LEU A 190 1.35 12.33 -5.54
CA LEU A 190 1.39 10.88 -5.28
C LEU A 190 2.18 10.13 -6.38
N GLN A 191 1.97 10.51 -7.63
CA GLN A 191 2.57 9.87 -8.80
C GLN A 191 4.06 10.22 -8.92
N VAL A 192 4.42 11.49 -8.76
CA VAL A 192 5.81 11.95 -8.80
C VAL A 192 6.64 11.29 -7.69
N ASP A 193 6.06 11.13 -6.50
CA ASP A 193 6.76 10.51 -5.37
C ASP A 193 7.02 9.01 -5.62
N CYS A 194 6.08 8.28 -6.24
CA CYS A 194 6.33 6.92 -6.73
C CYS A 194 7.44 6.86 -7.78
N SER A 195 7.51 7.85 -8.69
CA SER A 195 8.60 7.92 -9.67
C SER A 195 9.97 8.09 -9.02
N PHE A 196 10.07 8.92 -7.96
CA PHE A 196 11.30 9.02 -7.19
C PHE A 196 11.64 7.71 -6.48
N ALA A 197 10.66 7.04 -5.87
CA ALA A 197 10.88 5.75 -5.22
C ALA A 197 11.40 4.70 -6.22
N LEU A 198 10.79 4.59 -7.40
CA LEU A 198 11.24 3.69 -8.47
C LEU A 198 12.67 4.00 -8.92
N LEU A 199 12.98 5.27 -9.19
CA LEU A 199 14.33 5.68 -9.58
C LEU A 199 15.37 5.33 -8.52
N ARG A 200 15.03 5.48 -7.24
CA ARG A 200 15.93 5.09 -6.15
C ARG A 200 16.19 3.59 -6.12
N LEU A 201 15.17 2.76 -6.30
CA LEU A 201 15.35 1.29 -6.36
C LEU A 201 16.25 0.88 -7.53
N ILE A 202 16.07 1.49 -8.71
CA ILE A 202 16.91 1.24 -9.89
C ILE A 202 18.34 1.73 -9.64
N LEU A 203 18.52 3.02 -9.33
CA LEU A 203 19.84 3.65 -9.26
C LEU A 203 20.68 3.20 -8.05
N SER A 204 20.04 2.69 -7.00
CA SER A 204 20.75 2.08 -5.85
C SER A 204 21.29 0.69 -6.15
N GLY A 205 20.92 0.09 -7.29
CA GLY A 205 21.36 -1.25 -7.65
C GLY A 205 20.57 -2.38 -6.98
N ILE A 206 19.44 -2.09 -6.31
CA ILE A 206 18.66 -3.10 -5.58
C ILE A 206 18.13 -4.16 -6.55
N LEU A 207 17.58 -3.73 -7.69
CA LEU A 207 17.03 -4.65 -8.69
C LEU A 207 18.13 -5.47 -9.38
N GLU A 208 19.35 -4.96 -9.46
CA GLU A 208 20.52 -5.67 -9.96
C GLU A 208 21.07 -6.69 -8.96
N ARG A 209 20.94 -6.42 -7.66
CA ARG A 209 21.33 -7.37 -6.59
C ARG A 209 20.30 -8.48 -6.38
N HIS A 210 19.02 -8.21 -6.65
CA HIS A 210 17.89 -9.14 -6.56
C HIS A 210 17.20 -9.30 -7.92
N PRO A 211 17.85 -9.92 -8.93
CA PRO A 211 17.35 -9.97 -10.31
C PRO A 211 16.05 -10.75 -10.51
N GLU A 212 15.66 -11.62 -9.57
CA GLU A 212 14.39 -12.36 -9.62
C GLU A 212 13.26 -11.65 -8.86
N LEU A 213 13.56 -10.51 -8.22
CA LEU A 213 12.57 -9.67 -7.55
C LEU A 213 11.60 -9.06 -8.56
N GLN A 214 10.32 -9.38 -8.42
CA GLN A 214 9.28 -8.84 -9.28
C GLN A 214 8.73 -7.54 -8.70
N LEU A 215 8.85 -6.44 -9.44
CA LEU A 215 8.30 -5.14 -9.07
C LEU A 215 7.18 -4.75 -10.05
N VAL A 216 5.99 -4.49 -9.51
CA VAL A 216 4.82 -4.00 -10.25
C VAL A 216 4.60 -2.54 -9.91
N ILE A 217 4.49 -1.70 -10.95
CA ILE A 217 4.25 -0.27 -10.81
C ILE A 217 2.87 0.07 -11.36
N PRO A 218 1.86 0.28 -10.49
CA PRO A 218 0.55 0.80 -10.87
C PRO A 218 0.65 2.21 -11.48
N HIS A 219 -0.46 2.68 -12.06
CA HIS A 219 -0.52 3.98 -12.74
C HIS A 219 0.47 4.14 -13.91
N VAL A 220 0.84 3.02 -14.54
CA VAL A 220 1.74 2.95 -15.72
C VAL A 220 3.16 3.46 -15.41
N GLY A 221 3.56 3.58 -14.14
CA GLY A 221 4.85 4.17 -13.74
C GLY A 221 5.06 5.62 -14.19
N TRP A 222 4.00 6.27 -14.69
CA TRP A 222 4.07 7.45 -15.55
C TRP A 222 5.25 7.37 -16.56
N ASP A 223 5.78 8.49 -17.07
CA ASP A 223 6.70 8.60 -18.22
C ASP A 223 7.88 7.58 -18.28
N PHE A 224 8.22 6.88 -17.20
CA PHE A 224 9.29 5.87 -17.20
C PHE A 224 8.96 4.59 -17.98
N ALA A 225 7.72 4.11 -18.02
CA ALA A 225 7.37 2.92 -18.81
C ALA A 225 7.47 3.16 -20.33
N VAL A 226 7.60 4.42 -20.75
CA VAL A 226 7.73 4.83 -22.16
C VAL A 226 9.19 5.06 -22.59
N TYR A 227 10.15 4.97 -21.65
CA TYR A 227 11.57 4.99 -21.96
C TYR A 227 12.13 3.59 -21.78
N GLU A 228 12.06 2.76 -22.82
CA GLU A 228 12.79 1.50 -22.88
C GLU A 228 14.28 1.76 -22.63
N TRP A 229 14.79 1.17 -21.54
CA TRP A 229 16.23 1.07 -21.27
C TRP A 229 16.82 0.01 -22.20
N SER A 230 17.11 0.40 -23.43
CA SER A 230 18.00 -0.36 -24.31
C SER A 230 19.43 0.12 -24.09
N ASN A 231 20.24 -0.67 -23.37
CA ASN A 231 21.69 -0.64 -23.49
C ASN A 231 22.16 -1.64 -24.53
#